data_AF-A0A061RFJ2-F1
#
_entry.id   AF-A0A061RFJ2-F1
#
_cell.length_a   1.000
_cell.length_b   1.000
_cell.length_c   1.000
_cell.angle_alpha   90.00
_cell.angle_beta   90.00
_cell.angle_gamma   90.00
#
_symmetry.space_group_name_H-M   'P 1'
#
loop_
_entity.id
_entity.type
_entity.pdbx_description
1 polymer ?
#
loop_
_entity_poly.entity_id
_entity_poly.type
_entity_poly.pdbx_seq_one_letter_code
_entity_poly.pdbx_strand_id
1 'polypeptide(L)'
;MEQQSRDLQNTDEPEAGIKPLPKQNIAEVISRLKDIAKEDVERLKNMTVEELRKALAKSEGVCEKIAKALAVELEWKNALLSALKEHDLNVPPEPARETTPTLVNASETASSEVQASSNEKEVLHQKWAQKQAEGRQKLAAAKHERAHCQELAKVLETNGIPVPAKPQLAA
;
A
#
# COMPACT_ATOMS: atom_id res chain seq x y z
N MET A 1 12.18 35.40 61.89
CA MET A 1 13.46 34.66 61.74
C MET A 1 13.05 33.21 61.59
N GLU A 2 13.21 32.50 60.47
CA GLU A 2 14.21 32.52 59.41
C GLU A 2 13.60 31.92 58.13
N GLN A 3 14.13 32.32 56.97
CA GLN A 3 13.85 31.77 55.65
C GLN A 3 14.64 30.48 55.41
N GLN A 4 14.07 29.49 54.72
CA GLN A 4 14.84 28.61 53.82
C GLN A 4 13.95 28.00 52.71
N SER A 5 14.49 28.07 51.49
CA SER A 5 13.91 27.72 50.19
C SER A 5 14.02 26.22 49.85
N ARG A 6 13.44 25.85 48.69
CA ARG A 6 13.66 24.65 47.84
C ARG A 6 12.85 23.40 48.23
N ASP A 7 12.21 22.62 47.35
CA ASP A 7 12.30 22.45 45.89
C ASP A 7 10.93 22.03 45.31
N LEU A 8 10.66 22.44 44.06
CA LEU A 8 9.68 21.78 43.19
C LEU A 8 10.14 20.36 42.89
N GLN A 9 9.33 19.36 43.18
CA GLN A 9 9.42 18.07 42.52
C GLN A 9 8.07 17.69 41.93
N ASN A 10 8.04 17.73 40.60
CA ASN A 10 7.01 17.16 39.74
C ASN A 10 6.72 15.72 40.17
N THR A 11 5.53 15.46 40.69
CA THR A 11 4.91 14.13 40.61
C THR A 11 4.39 13.99 39.19
N ASP A 12 5.29 13.54 38.32
CA ASP A 12 5.00 13.02 36.99
C ASP A 12 4.12 11.77 37.18
N GLU A 13 2.85 11.90 36.83
CA GLU A 13 1.97 10.76 36.58
C GLU A 13 2.64 9.89 35.51
N PRO A 14 2.84 8.57 35.70
CA PRO A 14 3.15 7.72 34.56
C PRO A 14 1.91 7.63 33.69
N GLU A 15 1.86 8.54 32.71
CA GLU A 15 1.05 8.47 31.50
C GLU A 15 0.99 7.01 31.04
N ALA A 16 -0.23 6.51 30.79
CA ALA A 16 -0.49 5.16 30.32
C ALA A 16 0.28 4.92 29.02
N GLY A 17 1.52 4.48 29.17
CA GLY A 17 2.43 4.20 28.10
C GLY A 17 1.77 3.15 27.22
N ILE A 18 1.50 3.55 25.99
CA ILE A 18 1.33 2.63 24.87
C ILE A 18 2.48 1.64 25.00
N LYS A 19 2.18 0.42 25.48
CA LYS A 19 3.15 -0.66 25.50
C LYS A 19 3.71 -0.73 24.09
N PRO A 20 5.01 -0.44 23.86
CA PRO A 20 5.59 -0.73 22.57
C PRO A 20 5.42 -2.22 22.37
N LEU A 21 4.78 -2.60 21.25
CA LEU A 21 4.74 -3.98 20.79
C LEU A 21 6.14 -4.57 20.99
N PRO A 22 6.27 -5.75 21.63
CA PRO A 22 7.57 -6.35 21.84
C PRO A 22 8.28 -6.39 20.50
N LYS A 23 9.56 -6.01 20.50
CA LYS A 23 10.48 -6.22 19.38
C LYS A 23 10.58 -7.74 19.15
N GLN A 24 9.51 -8.37 18.67
CA GLN A 24 9.58 -9.68 18.02
C GLN A 24 10.73 -9.53 17.06
N ASN A 25 11.75 -10.35 17.31
CA ASN A 25 13.07 -10.19 16.73
C ASN A 25 12.85 -9.98 15.23
N ILE A 26 13.16 -8.78 14.71
CA ILE A 26 12.78 -8.42 13.33
C ILE A 26 13.32 -9.49 12.36
N ALA A 27 14.44 -10.12 12.72
CA ALA A 27 15.00 -11.30 12.06
C ALA A 27 14.06 -12.51 12.01
N GLU A 28 13.35 -12.84 13.09
CA GLU A 28 12.39 -13.95 13.17
C GLU A 28 11.13 -13.66 12.33
N VAL A 29 10.65 -12.42 12.35
CA VAL A 29 9.54 -11.98 11.48
C VAL A 29 9.96 -12.04 10.02
N ILE A 30 11.16 -11.55 9.68
CA ILE A 30 11.71 -11.64 8.33
C ILE A 30 11.89 -13.10 7.89
N SER A 31 12.36 -13.98 8.78
CA SER A 31 12.51 -15.41 8.47
C SER A 31 11.15 -16.05 8.17
N ARG A 32 10.16 -15.81 9.03
CA ARG A 32 8.80 -16.32 8.85
C ARG A 32 8.17 -15.81 7.55
N LEU A 33 8.37 -14.54 7.21
CA LEU A 33 7.91 -13.98 5.94
C LEU A 33 8.59 -14.61 4.72
N LYS A 34 9.88 -14.95 4.82
CA LYS A 34 10.60 -15.67 3.76
C LYS A 34 10.07 -17.09 3.58
N ASP A 35 9.77 -17.79 4.67
CA ASP A 35 9.25 -19.16 4.61
C ASP A 35 7.84 -19.18 4.01
N ILE A 36 6.97 -18.26 4.42
CA ILE A 36 5.65 -18.05 3.79
C ILE A 36 5.79 -17.75 2.30
N ALA A 37 6.75 -16.91 1.90
CA ALA A 37 6.99 -16.59 0.50
C ALA A 37 7.45 -17.82 -0.32
N LYS A 38 8.26 -18.71 0.27
CA LYS A 38 8.69 -19.95 -0.39
C LYS A 38 7.53 -20.95 -0.51
N GLU A 39 6.77 -21.14 0.56
CA GLU A 39 5.57 -21.99 0.56
C GLU A 39 4.55 -21.52 -0.48
N ASP A 40 4.39 -20.21 -0.62
CA ASP A 40 3.53 -19.62 -1.66
C ASP A 40 4.04 -19.92 -3.08
N VAL A 41 5.36 -19.86 -3.32
CA VAL A 41 5.96 -20.21 -4.61
C VAL A 41 5.79 -21.70 -4.93
N GLU A 42 5.99 -22.58 -3.96
CA GLU A 42 5.81 -24.03 -4.15
C GLU A 42 4.34 -24.38 -4.35
N ARG A 43 3.44 -23.77 -3.58
CA ARG A 43 1.99 -23.92 -3.75
C ARG A 43 1.56 -23.48 -5.15
N LEU A 44 2.07 -22.35 -5.64
CA LEU A 44 1.78 -21.88 -7.00
C LEU A 44 2.26 -22.89 -8.04
N LYS A 45 3.50 -23.39 -7.95
CA LYS A 45 4.02 -24.40 -8.88
C LYS A 45 3.15 -25.66 -8.93
N ASN A 46 2.55 -26.03 -7.80
CA ASN A 46 1.75 -27.25 -7.67
C ASN A 46 0.24 -27.06 -7.93
N MET A 47 -0.23 -25.82 -8.13
CA MET A 47 -1.64 -25.58 -8.45
C MET A 47 -2.05 -26.21 -9.78
N THR A 48 -3.27 -26.70 -9.83
CA THR A 48 -3.93 -27.15 -11.06
C THR A 48 -4.36 -25.96 -11.93
N VAL A 49 -4.66 -26.21 -13.21
CA VAL A 49 -5.13 -25.18 -14.15
C VAL A 49 -6.42 -24.51 -13.65
N GLU A 50 -7.35 -25.27 -13.07
CA GLU A 50 -8.60 -24.72 -12.54
C GLU A 50 -8.38 -23.82 -11.32
N GLU A 51 -7.51 -24.23 -10.40
CA GLU A 51 -7.14 -23.41 -9.25
C GLU A 51 -6.43 -22.13 -9.70
N LEU A 52 -5.58 -22.18 -10.73
CA LEU A 52 -4.92 -21.00 -11.28
C LEU A 52 -5.90 -20.03 -11.92
N ARG A 53 -6.89 -20.52 -12.68
CA ARG A 53 -7.97 -19.68 -13.21
C ARG A 53 -8.75 -19.00 -12.09
N LYS A 54 -9.08 -19.73 -11.01
CA LYS A 54 -9.77 -19.17 -9.83
C LYS A 54 -8.91 -18.13 -9.11
N ALA A 55 -7.62 -18.37 -8.95
CA ALA A 55 -6.69 -17.42 -8.35
C ALA A 55 -6.48 -16.17 -9.22
N LEU A 56 -6.45 -16.33 -10.55
CA LEU A 56 -6.42 -15.23 -11.50
C LEU A 56 -7.67 -14.35 -11.38
N ALA A 57 -8.87 -14.94 -11.42
CA ALA A 57 -10.12 -14.21 -11.25
C ALA A 57 -10.18 -13.45 -9.91
N LYS A 58 -9.70 -14.07 -8.83
CA LYS A 58 -9.57 -13.40 -7.52
C LYS A 58 -8.58 -12.23 -7.59
N SER A 59 -7.43 -12.41 -8.23
CA SER A 59 -6.43 -11.36 -8.41
C SER A 59 -6.96 -10.19 -9.24
N GLU A 60 -7.75 -10.47 -10.28
CA GLU A 60 -8.41 -9.44 -11.10
C GLU A 60 -9.40 -8.64 -10.28
N GLY A 61 -10.26 -9.30 -9.49
CA GLY A 61 -11.20 -8.61 -8.59
C GLY A 61 -10.50 -7.75 -7.53
N VAL A 62 -9.35 -8.19 -7.00
CA VAL A 62 -8.53 -7.37 -6.11
C VAL A 62 -7.95 -6.15 -6.85
N CYS A 63 -7.42 -6.35 -8.05
CA CYS A 63 -6.88 -5.27 -8.87
C CYS A 63 -7.94 -4.23 -9.24
N GLU A 64 -9.17 -4.66 -9.53
CA GLU A 64 -10.31 -3.78 -9.79
C GLU A 64 -10.67 -2.94 -8.56
N LYS A 65 -10.72 -3.55 -7.37
CA LYS A 65 -10.95 -2.81 -6.11
C LYS A 65 -9.85 -1.78 -5.83
N ILE A 66 -8.59 -2.12 -6.09
CA ILE A 66 -7.46 -1.18 -5.96
C ILE A 66 -7.62 -0.05 -6.98
N ALA A 67 -8.04 -0.34 -8.21
CA ALA A 67 -8.26 0.69 -9.23
C ALA A 67 -9.40 1.65 -8.85
N LYS A 68 -10.52 1.13 -8.31
CA LYS A 68 -11.62 1.95 -7.79
C LYS A 68 -11.16 2.83 -6.61
N ALA A 69 -10.35 2.27 -5.70
CA ALA A 69 -9.77 3.05 -4.60
C ALA A 69 -8.85 4.17 -5.11
N LEU A 70 -7.98 3.89 -6.10
CA LEU A 70 -7.13 4.90 -6.72
C LEU A 70 -7.95 6.01 -7.38
N ALA A 71 -9.04 5.67 -8.07
CA ALA A 71 -9.93 6.66 -8.69
C ALA A 71 -10.55 7.60 -7.64
N VAL A 72 -10.97 7.07 -6.49
CA VAL A 72 -11.48 7.88 -5.37
C VAL A 72 -10.41 8.82 -4.80
N GLU A 73 -9.16 8.36 -4.66
CA GLU A 73 -8.07 9.25 -4.19
C GLU A 73 -7.78 10.36 -5.20
N LEU A 74 -7.80 10.07 -6.50
CA LEU A 74 -7.59 11.06 -7.56
C LEU A 74 -8.73 12.10 -7.64
N GLU A 75 -9.98 11.66 -7.50
CA GLU A 75 -11.13 12.56 -7.44
C GLU A 75 -11.03 13.47 -6.22
N TRP A 76 -10.68 12.92 -5.06
CA TRP A 76 -10.49 13.70 -3.84
C TRP A 76 -9.32 14.70 -3.97
N LYS A 77 -8.19 14.27 -4.56
CA LYS A 77 -7.06 15.15 -4.89
C LYS A 77 -7.52 16.34 -5.73
N ASN A 78 -8.30 16.09 -6.78
CA ASN A 78 -8.79 17.15 -7.66
C ASN A 78 -9.68 18.14 -6.89
N ALA A 79 -10.57 17.66 -6.03
CA ALA A 79 -11.40 18.53 -5.19
C ALA A 79 -10.55 19.39 -4.22
N LEU A 80 -9.53 18.80 -3.59
CA LEU A 80 -8.60 19.49 -2.70
C LEU A 80 -7.78 20.55 -3.43
N LEU A 81 -7.27 20.22 -4.62
CA LEU A 81 -6.52 21.15 -5.46
C LEU A 81 -7.40 22.31 -5.96
N SER A 82 -8.66 22.05 -6.30
CA SER A 82 -9.61 23.11 -6.65
C SER A 82 -9.85 24.04 -5.48
N ALA A 83 -10.10 23.51 -4.27
CA ALA A 83 -10.28 24.31 -3.07
C ALA A 83 -9.03 25.17 -2.75
N LEU A 84 -7.83 24.60 -2.86
CA LEU A 84 -6.59 25.36 -2.65
C LEU A 84 -6.45 26.50 -3.66
N LYS A 85 -6.79 26.27 -4.93
CA LYS A 85 -6.74 27.29 -5.98
C LYS A 85 -7.78 28.39 -5.78
N GLU A 86 -9.00 28.04 -5.37
CA GLU A 86 -10.08 29.01 -5.07
C GLU A 86 -9.71 29.97 -3.93
N HIS A 87 -8.83 29.53 -3.04
CA HIS A 87 -8.33 30.32 -1.91
C HIS A 87 -6.89 30.85 -2.09
N ASP A 88 -6.34 30.79 -3.32
CA ASP A 88 -4.98 31.24 -3.66
C ASP A 88 -3.87 30.66 -2.74
N LEU A 89 -4.08 29.43 -2.24
CA LEU A 89 -3.13 28.76 -1.36
C LEU A 89 -2.05 28.02 -2.14
N ASN A 90 -0.85 28.01 -1.57
CA ASN A 90 0.27 27.30 -2.16
C ASN A 90 0.05 25.79 -2.08
N VAL A 91 0.24 25.11 -3.22
CA VAL A 91 0.08 23.65 -3.31
C VAL A 91 1.35 22.98 -2.78
N PRO A 92 1.27 22.13 -1.74
CA PRO A 92 2.42 21.36 -1.25
C PRO A 92 2.97 20.44 -2.36
N PRO A 93 4.28 20.18 -2.37
CA PRO A 93 4.89 19.30 -3.35
C PRO A 93 4.41 17.85 -3.16
N GLU A 94 4.35 17.09 -4.27
CA GLU A 94 4.03 15.66 -4.18
C GLU A 94 5.09 14.91 -3.34
N PRO A 95 4.68 13.94 -2.50
CA PRO A 95 5.62 13.13 -1.73
C PRO A 95 6.54 12.31 -2.66
N ALA A 96 7.69 11.87 -2.17
CA ALA A 96 8.59 11.03 -2.96
C ALA A 96 7.90 9.69 -3.32
N ARG A 97 8.03 9.26 -4.58
CA ARG A 97 7.50 7.97 -5.03
C ARG A 97 8.43 6.84 -4.58
N GLU A 98 7.91 5.93 -3.76
CA GLU A 98 8.60 4.67 -3.49
C GLU A 98 8.53 3.79 -4.74
N THR A 99 9.70 3.35 -5.23
CA THR A 99 9.77 2.42 -6.36
C THR A 99 9.34 1.03 -5.89
N THR A 100 8.24 0.51 -6.44
CA THR A 100 7.89 -0.90 -6.22
C THR A 100 8.87 -1.79 -6.99
N PRO A 101 9.55 -2.74 -6.33
CA PRO A 101 10.36 -3.71 -7.04
C PRO A 101 9.46 -4.58 -7.92
N THR A 102 9.59 -4.43 -9.24
CA THR A 102 8.94 -5.30 -10.22
C THR A 102 9.83 -6.50 -10.43
N LEU A 103 9.35 -7.70 -10.10
CA LEU A 103 9.96 -8.96 -10.50
C LEU A 103 9.85 -9.06 -12.03
N VAL A 104 10.88 -8.63 -12.75
CA VAL A 104 11.08 -8.94 -14.17
C VAL A 104 11.48 -10.40 -14.23
N ASN A 105 10.55 -11.28 -14.63
CA ASN A 105 10.93 -12.61 -15.07
C ASN A 105 11.77 -12.45 -16.34
N ALA A 106 13.06 -12.74 -16.24
CA ALA A 106 13.93 -12.93 -17.39
C ALA A 106 13.35 -14.08 -18.23
N SER A 107 12.74 -13.74 -19.36
CA SER A 107 12.38 -14.71 -20.39
C SER A 107 13.60 -14.90 -21.26
N GLU A 108 14.46 -15.86 -20.90
CA GLU A 108 15.51 -16.36 -21.79
C GLU A 108 15.26 -17.84 -22.08
N THR A 109 14.74 -18.06 -23.29
CA THR A 109 15.08 -19.13 -24.25
C THR A 109 15.17 -20.58 -23.76
N ALA A 110 14.18 -21.40 -24.14
CA ALA A 110 14.43 -22.75 -24.65
C ALA A 110 13.27 -23.22 -25.55
N SER A 111 13.54 -23.41 -26.84
CA SER A 111 12.71 -24.23 -27.73
C SER A 111 12.79 -25.70 -27.32
N SER A 112 11.64 -26.39 -27.31
CA SER A 112 11.42 -27.70 -27.94
C SER A 112 10.14 -28.36 -27.38
N GLU A 113 9.09 -28.28 -28.18
CA GLU A 113 8.26 -29.44 -28.57
C GLU A 113 7.87 -30.46 -27.49
N VAL A 114 7.13 -30.06 -26.46
CA VAL A 114 6.29 -30.96 -25.63
C VAL A 114 5.03 -30.22 -25.11
N GLN A 115 3.84 -30.78 -25.36
CA GLN A 115 2.58 -30.63 -24.60
C GLN A 115 1.84 -29.27 -24.59
N ALA A 116 0.73 -29.22 -25.34
CA ALA A 116 -0.27 -28.15 -25.31
C ALA A 116 -0.91 -27.86 -23.91
N SER A 117 -0.81 -28.78 -22.94
CA SER A 117 -1.29 -28.58 -21.56
C SER A 117 -0.30 -27.87 -20.63
N SER A 118 1.01 -28.01 -20.87
CA SER A 118 2.04 -27.27 -20.13
C SER A 118 2.02 -25.78 -20.48
N ASN A 119 1.71 -25.48 -21.74
CA ASN A 119 1.61 -24.12 -22.26
C ASN A 119 0.49 -23.31 -21.61
N GLU A 120 -0.68 -23.91 -21.35
CA GLU A 120 -1.78 -23.21 -20.70
C GLU A 120 -1.46 -22.84 -19.24
N LYS A 121 -0.89 -23.78 -18.49
CA LYS A 121 -0.52 -23.55 -17.08
C LYS A 121 0.52 -22.43 -16.97
N GLU A 122 1.53 -22.44 -17.84
CA GLU A 122 2.58 -21.42 -17.88
C GLU A 122 2.03 -20.03 -18.26
N VAL A 123 1.16 -19.96 -19.27
CA VAL A 123 0.48 -18.71 -19.66
C VAL A 123 -0.39 -18.16 -18.52
N LEU A 124 -1.11 -19.01 -17.79
CA LEU A 124 -1.90 -18.59 -16.63
C LEU A 124 -1.02 -18.07 -15.49
N HIS A 125 0.11 -18.71 -15.22
CA HIS A 125 1.09 -18.22 -14.25
C HIS A 125 1.64 -16.84 -14.62
N GLN A 126 2.00 -16.65 -15.89
CA GLN A 126 2.50 -15.37 -16.37
C GLN A 126 1.45 -14.27 -16.24
N LYS A 127 0.20 -14.53 -16.65
CA LYS A 127 -0.92 -13.59 -16.49
C LYS A 127 -1.19 -13.26 -15.02
N TRP A 128 -1.16 -14.27 -14.15
CA TRP A 128 -1.34 -14.08 -12.72
C TRP A 128 -0.23 -13.22 -12.11
N ALA A 129 1.03 -13.50 -12.43
CA ALA A 129 2.17 -12.71 -11.98
C ALA A 129 2.10 -11.26 -12.47
N GLN A 130 1.72 -11.04 -13.73
CA GLN A 130 1.52 -9.72 -14.31
C GLN A 130 0.41 -8.95 -13.58
N LYS A 131 -0.73 -9.58 -13.32
CA LYS A 131 -1.85 -8.95 -12.60
C LYS A 131 -1.49 -8.61 -11.15
N GLN A 132 -0.71 -9.46 -10.49
CA GLN A 132 -0.18 -9.18 -9.17
C GLN A 132 0.79 -7.99 -9.19
N ALA A 133 1.68 -7.90 -10.18
CA ALA A 133 2.57 -6.77 -10.35
C ALA A 133 1.80 -5.46 -10.60
N GLU A 134 0.82 -5.48 -11.49
CA GLU A 134 -0.07 -4.36 -11.78
C GLU A 134 -0.85 -3.92 -10.52
N GLY A 135 -1.37 -4.87 -9.75
CA GLY A 135 -2.06 -4.60 -8.49
C GLY A 135 -1.14 -3.93 -7.46
N ARG A 136 0.10 -4.40 -7.31
CA ARG A 136 1.09 -3.77 -6.43
C ARG A 136 1.44 -2.35 -6.86
N GLN A 137 1.63 -2.12 -8.16
CA GLN A 137 1.91 -0.80 -8.70
C GLN A 137 0.75 0.17 -8.45
N LYS A 138 -0.49 -0.25 -8.72
CA LYS A 138 -1.68 0.59 -8.45
C LYS A 138 -1.88 0.84 -6.96
N LEU A 139 -1.59 -0.14 -6.10
CA LEU A 139 -1.68 0.04 -4.65
C LEU A 139 -0.64 1.05 -4.16
N ALA A 140 0.58 0.99 -4.67
CA ALA A 140 1.61 1.99 -4.36
C ALA A 140 1.20 3.39 -4.83
N ALA A 141 0.64 3.51 -6.03
CA ALA A 141 0.09 4.77 -6.53
C ALA A 141 -1.06 5.29 -5.65
N ALA A 142 -1.98 4.43 -5.22
CA ALA A 142 -3.09 4.81 -4.35
C ALA A 142 -2.61 5.29 -2.97
N LYS A 143 -1.59 4.63 -2.39
CA LYS A 143 -0.96 5.07 -1.14
C LYS A 143 -0.26 6.42 -1.29
N HIS A 144 0.47 6.59 -2.39
CA HIS A 144 1.16 7.85 -2.70
C HIS A 144 0.17 9.00 -2.85
N GLU A 145 -0.91 8.80 -3.61
CA GLU A 145 -1.95 9.81 -3.79
C GLU A 145 -2.66 10.12 -2.47
N ARG A 146 -2.97 9.10 -1.66
CA ARG A 146 -3.57 9.31 -0.34
C ARG A 146 -2.68 10.17 0.56
N ALA A 147 -1.37 9.93 0.58
CA ALA A 147 -0.44 10.73 1.38
C ALA A 147 -0.42 12.19 0.91
N HIS A 148 -0.47 12.42 -0.40
CA HIS A 148 -0.57 13.76 -0.95
C HIS A 148 -1.89 14.45 -0.60
N CYS A 149 -3.03 13.76 -0.75
CA CYS A 149 -4.34 14.29 -0.35
C CYS A 149 -4.39 14.69 1.13
N GLN A 150 -3.72 13.93 2.00
CA GLN A 150 -3.61 14.27 3.43
C GLN A 150 -2.84 15.57 3.67
N GLU A 151 -1.76 15.80 2.93
CA GLU A 151 -1.02 17.06 3.02
C GLU A 151 -1.85 18.24 2.48
N LEU A 152 -2.55 18.05 1.35
CA LEU A 152 -3.45 19.06 0.79
C LEU A 152 -4.58 19.42 1.77
N ALA A 153 -5.21 18.42 2.39
CA ALA A 153 -6.26 18.61 3.38
C ALA A 153 -5.74 19.37 4.61
N LYS A 154 -4.55 19.03 5.10
CA LYS A 154 -3.92 19.71 6.22
C LYS A 154 -3.65 21.19 5.94
N VAL A 155 -3.28 21.55 4.70
CA VAL A 155 -3.14 22.95 4.31
C VAL A 155 -4.48 23.69 4.39
N LEU A 156 -5.57 23.10 3.90
CA LEU A 156 -6.91 23.70 4.00
C LEU A 156 -7.33 23.88 5.47
N GLU A 157 -7.14 22.86 6.30
CA GLU A 157 -7.45 22.91 7.74
C GLU A 157 -6.65 23.99 8.47
N THR A 158 -5.35 24.10 8.18
CA THR A 158 -4.46 25.10 8.79
C THR A 158 -4.88 26.52 8.43
N ASN A 159 -5.49 26.72 7.26
CA ASN A 159 -6.01 28.00 6.80
C ASN A 159 -7.50 28.21 7.15
N GLY A 160 -8.11 27.31 7.93
CA GLY A 160 -9.51 27.41 8.36
C GLY A 160 -10.53 27.19 7.24
N ILE A 161 -10.13 26.58 6.13
CA ILE A 161 -11.00 26.29 4.98
C ILE A 161 -11.59 24.89 5.14
N PRO A 162 -12.90 24.69 4.89
CA PRO A 162 -13.52 23.38 4.97
C PRO A 162 -12.90 22.41 3.95
N VAL A 163 -12.53 21.21 4.43
CA VAL A 163 -11.96 20.15 3.58
C VAL A 163 -13.08 19.47 2.78
N PRO A 164 -12.96 19.37 1.45
CA PRO A 164 -13.86 18.57 0.62
C PRO A 164 -14.00 17.13 1.13
N ALA A 165 -15.24 16.66 1.23
CA ALA A 165 -15.54 15.30 1.65
C ALA A 165 -14.93 14.29 0.66
N LYS A 166 -14.36 13.22 1.21
CA LYS A 166 -13.82 12.14 0.39
C LYS A 166 -14.97 11.37 -0.27
N PRO A 167 -14.92 11.11 -1.59
CA PRO A 167 -15.92 10.28 -2.26
C PRO A 167 -15.97 8.90 -1.62
N GLN A 168 -17.17 8.36 -1.43
CA GLN A 168 -17.32 7.02 -0.89
C GLN A 168 -17.08 6.00 -2.00
N LEU A 169 -16.31 4.95 -1.67
CA LEU A 169 -16.16 3.81 -2.55
C LEU A 169 -17.51 3.08 -2.59
N ALA A 170 -18.22 3.14 -3.72
CA ALA A 170 -19.44 2.36 -3.91
C ALA A 170 -19.12 0.86 -3.74
N ALA A 171 -19.89 0.20 -2.86
CA ALA A 171 -19.68 -1.18 -2.45
C ALA A 171 -19.84 -2.19 -3.61
#